data_AF-A0AAV0EHF1-F1
#
_entry.id   AF-A0AAV0EHF1-F1
#
_cell.length_a   1.000
_cell.length_b   1.000
_cell.length_c   1.000
_cell.angle_alpha   90.00
_cell.angle_beta   90.00
_cell.angle_gamma   90.00
#
_symmetry.space_group_name_H-M   'P 1'
#
loop_
_entity.id
_entity.type
_entity.pdbx_description
1 polymer ?
#
loop_
_entity_poly.entity_id
_entity_poly.type
_entity_poly.pdbx_seq_one_letter_code
_entity_poly.pdbx_strand_id
1 'polypeptide(L)'
;MFPLQCGGNPKQLLSFALSRTLTLPLQRLSSTLTRVSREEENYRDSTNRKHTFVHPSAIVHPSAILGEGVVVGPLCTIGALVKLGNVCQLYPGSHIFGNTIIGENCTLM
;
A
#
# COMPACT_ATOMS: atom_id res chain seq x y z
N MET A 1 -19.11 -23.10 51.87
CA MET A 1 -18.39 -23.89 50.85
C MET A 1 -17.80 -22.92 49.84
N PHE A 2 -16.56 -22.46 50.06
CA PHE A 2 -15.75 -21.75 49.05
C PHE A 2 -15.11 -22.78 48.10
N PRO A 3 -14.82 -22.43 46.84
CA PRO A 3 -13.47 -21.95 46.47
C PRO A 3 -13.49 -20.74 45.49
N LEU A 4 -12.63 -19.72 45.66
CA LEU A 4 -11.26 -19.51 45.11
C LEU A 4 -11.23 -18.58 43.87
N GLN A 5 -10.67 -17.38 44.08
CA GLN A 5 -9.71 -16.57 43.27
C GLN A 5 -9.42 -17.03 41.82
N CYS A 6 -9.21 -16.19 40.79
CA CYS A 6 -8.38 -14.98 40.63
C CYS A 6 -8.62 -14.46 39.19
N GLY A 7 -8.50 -13.21 38.77
CA GLY A 7 -7.95 -11.99 39.35
C GLY A 7 -8.38 -10.79 38.50
N GLY A 8 -8.41 -9.62 39.14
CA GLY A 8 -8.93 -8.39 38.54
C GLY A 8 -7.96 -7.67 37.61
N ASN A 9 -8.48 -6.68 36.91
CA ASN A 9 -7.70 -5.49 36.59
C ASN A 9 -8.31 -4.28 37.31
N PRO A 10 -7.51 -3.62 38.17
CA PRO A 10 -7.95 -2.54 39.01
C PRO A 10 -7.89 -1.20 38.27
N LYS A 11 -8.96 -0.43 38.45
CA LYS A 11 -8.94 0.98 38.83
C LYS A 11 -8.62 2.00 37.73
N GLN A 12 -9.63 2.77 37.36
CA GLN A 12 -9.98 4.07 37.97
C GLN A 12 -9.13 5.18 37.34
N LEU A 13 -9.77 6.12 36.66
CA LEU A 13 -10.18 7.39 37.27
C LEU A 13 -8.94 8.21 37.64
N LEU A 14 -8.52 9.10 36.75
CA LEU A 14 -8.89 10.52 36.79
C LEU A 14 -8.08 11.27 37.85
N SER A 15 -7.26 12.20 37.34
CA SER A 15 -6.74 13.39 38.03
C SER A 15 -5.82 13.13 39.23
N PHE A 16 -4.58 13.61 39.16
CA PHE A 16 -4.04 14.57 40.14
C PHE A 16 -2.59 14.95 39.80
N ALA A 17 -2.25 16.21 40.13
CA ALA A 17 -0.91 16.80 40.18
C ALA A 17 -0.26 17.13 38.82
N LEU A 18 -0.61 18.26 38.20
CA LEU A 18 -0.04 19.59 38.46
C LEU A 18 1.50 19.66 38.42
N SER A 19 1.97 20.44 37.46
CA SER A 19 2.96 21.52 37.66
C SER A 19 4.38 21.14 38.05
N ARG A 20 5.27 21.18 37.06
CA ARG A 20 6.62 21.73 37.24
C ARG A 20 7.14 22.28 35.92
N THR A 21 6.77 23.54 35.71
CA THR A 21 7.64 24.64 35.28
C THR A 21 8.78 24.31 34.33
N LEU A 22 8.65 24.84 33.11
CA LEU A 22 9.69 25.39 32.22
C LEU A 22 11.04 24.65 32.20
N THR A 23 11.43 24.17 31.02
CA THR A 23 12.54 24.75 30.24
C THR A 23 12.71 23.86 29.01
N LEU A 24 12.50 24.42 27.82
CA LEU A 24 13.02 23.82 26.59
C LEU A 24 14.55 23.79 26.71
N PRO A 25 15.18 22.62 26.53
CA PRO A 25 16.29 22.60 25.60
C PRO A 25 15.91 21.74 24.40
N LEU A 26 16.17 22.34 23.27
CA LEU A 26 16.03 21.94 21.88
C LEU A 26 16.75 20.63 21.49
N GLN A 27 16.86 19.63 22.38
CA GLN A 27 17.65 18.42 22.16
C GLN A 27 17.05 17.19 22.85
N ARG A 28 15.90 16.73 22.35
CA ARG A 28 15.57 15.28 22.37
C ARG A 28 14.45 14.88 21.40
N LEU A 29 14.28 15.64 20.31
CA LEU A 29 13.26 15.37 19.29
C LEU A 29 13.53 14.13 18.43
N SER A 30 14.67 13.44 18.60
CA SER A 30 15.01 12.32 17.72
C SER A 30 14.38 10.97 18.10
N SER A 31 13.97 10.75 19.36
CA SER A 31 13.57 9.39 19.79
C SER A 31 12.07 9.19 20.07
N THR A 32 11.25 10.25 20.07
CA THR A 32 9.79 10.14 20.22
C THR A 32 9.07 9.91 18.89
N LEU A 33 9.72 10.14 17.75
CA LEU A 33 9.15 9.87 16.42
C LEU A 33 8.98 8.36 16.12
N THR A 34 9.57 7.47 16.92
CA THR A 34 9.41 6.02 16.70
C THR A 34 8.11 5.45 17.29
N ARG A 35 7.36 6.20 18.11
CA ARG A 35 6.04 5.75 18.62
C ARG A 35 4.85 6.19 17.78
N VAL A 36 5.06 7.03 16.76
CA VAL A 36 4.07 7.39 15.73
C VAL A 36 4.41 6.70 14.39
N SER A 37 5.33 5.73 14.38
CA SER A 37 5.60 4.94 13.16
C SER A 37 4.62 3.79 12.95
N ARG A 38 3.70 3.54 13.90
CA ARG A 38 2.81 2.37 13.86
C ARG A 38 1.41 2.63 13.30
N GLU A 39 1.08 3.87 12.97
CA GLU A 39 -0.31 4.24 12.59
C GLU A 39 -0.43 4.92 11.21
N GLU A 40 0.68 5.26 10.53
CA GLU A 40 0.68 5.75 9.13
C GLU A 40 0.84 4.61 8.10
N GLU A 41 1.07 3.37 8.54
CA GLU A 41 1.08 2.19 7.67
C GLU A 41 -0.30 1.51 7.60
N ASN A 42 -1.36 2.26 7.90
CA ASN A 42 -2.75 1.81 7.77
C ASN A 42 -3.57 2.69 6.81
N TYR A 43 -2.88 3.39 5.90
CA TYR A 43 -3.45 4.02 4.70
C TYR A 43 -2.75 3.49 3.42
N ARG A 44 -2.19 2.29 3.47
CA ARG A 44 -1.97 1.48 2.28
C ARG A 44 -3.14 0.52 2.24
N ASP A 45 -4.17 0.95 1.53
CA ASP A 45 -5.48 0.33 1.48
C ASP A 45 -5.40 -1.20 1.57
N SER A 46 -6.07 -1.72 2.60
CA SER A 46 -6.30 -3.11 2.95
C SER A 46 -7.14 -3.89 1.91
N THR A 47 -7.00 -3.58 0.62
CA THR A 47 -7.44 -4.45 -0.47
C THR A 47 -6.23 -4.89 -1.29
N ASN A 48 -5.50 -5.88 -0.75
CA ASN A 48 -4.65 -6.77 -1.54
C ASN A 48 -5.54 -7.58 -2.51
N ARG A 49 -6.12 -6.91 -3.49
CA ARG A 49 -6.62 -7.50 -4.71
C ARG A 49 -5.78 -6.84 -5.77
N LYS A 50 -4.84 -7.60 -6.34
CA LYS A 50 -4.07 -7.24 -7.53
C LYS A 50 -5.04 -7.13 -8.71
N HIS A 51 -5.95 -6.16 -8.66
CA HIS A 51 -6.93 -5.95 -9.69
C HIS A 51 -6.23 -5.25 -10.84
N THR A 52 -6.37 -5.84 -12.02
CA THR A 52 -5.82 -5.25 -13.25
C THR A 52 -6.67 -4.04 -13.62
N PHE A 53 -6.03 -2.89 -13.70
CA PHE A 53 -6.66 -1.63 -14.10
C PHE A 53 -6.29 -1.32 -15.54
N VAL A 54 -7.30 -1.11 -16.39
CA VAL A 54 -7.11 -0.70 -17.78
C VAL A 54 -7.82 0.63 -18.00
N HIS A 55 -7.07 1.66 -18.37
CA HIS A 55 -7.65 2.95 -18.70
C HIS A 55 -8.59 2.83 -19.92
N PRO A 56 -9.77 3.49 -19.94
CA PRO A 56 -10.76 3.35 -21.02
C PRO A 56 -10.26 3.80 -22.41
N SER A 57 -9.21 4.64 -22.47
CA SER A 57 -8.57 5.02 -23.73
C SER A 57 -7.47 4.06 -24.19
N ALA A 58 -7.12 3.05 -23.39
CA ALA A 58 -6.16 2.03 -23.77
C ALA A 58 -6.82 1.02 -24.72
N ILE A 59 -6.06 0.57 -25.71
CA ILE A 59 -6.50 -0.40 -26.70
C ILE A 59 -5.79 -1.71 -26.40
N VAL A 60 -6.53 -2.73 -25.97
CA VAL A 60 -6.00 -4.05 -25.65
C VAL A 60 -6.55 -5.07 -26.64
N HIS A 61 -5.66 -5.74 -27.37
CA HIS A 61 -6.06 -6.80 -28.29
C HIS A 61 -6.63 -7.99 -27.50
N PRO A 62 -7.72 -8.64 -27.96
CA PRO A 62 -8.37 -9.74 -27.22
C PRO A 62 -7.50 -10.99 -27.02
N SER A 63 -6.43 -11.14 -27.80
CA SER A 63 -5.47 -12.24 -27.63
C SER A 63 -4.31 -11.91 -26.67
N ALA A 64 -4.26 -10.69 -26.12
CA ALA A 64 -3.26 -10.32 -25.13
C ALA A 64 -3.57 -10.99 -23.78
N ILE A 65 -2.53 -11.39 -23.07
CA ILE A 65 -2.62 -12.01 -21.75
C ILE A 65 -2.07 -11.01 -20.73
N LEU A 66 -2.93 -10.58 -19.81
CA LEU A 66 -2.57 -9.65 -18.73
C LEU A 66 -2.49 -10.43 -17.41
N GLY A 67 -1.35 -10.30 -16.71
CA GLY A 67 -1.18 -10.78 -15.35
C GLY A 67 -2.03 -10.00 -14.33
N GLU A 68 -1.92 -10.40 -13.07
CA GLU A 68 -2.63 -9.75 -11.97
C GLU A 68 -1.96 -8.44 -11.56
N GLY A 69 -2.77 -7.42 -11.24
CA GLY A 69 -2.27 -6.13 -10.75
C GLY A 69 -1.56 -5.31 -11.82
N VAL A 70 -1.82 -5.60 -13.09
CA VAL A 70 -1.30 -4.80 -14.20
C VAL A 70 -2.06 -3.47 -14.26
N VAL A 71 -1.33 -2.38 -14.44
CA VAL A 71 -1.89 -1.03 -14.60
C VAL A 71 -1.57 -0.54 -15.99
N VAL A 72 -2.60 -0.32 -16.81
CA VAL A 72 -2.46 0.20 -18.18
C VAL A 72 -2.91 1.65 -18.21
N GLY A 73 -1.96 2.55 -18.49
CA GLY A 73 -2.19 3.98 -18.62
C GLY A 73 -2.99 4.39 -19.87
N PRO A 74 -3.44 5.65 -19.95
CA PRO A 74 -4.16 6.19 -21.09
C PRO A 74 -3.36 6.09 -22.40
N LEU A 75 -4.07 5.87 -23.53
CA LEU A 75 -3.48 5.81 -24.87
C LEU A 75 -2.45 4.68 -25.07
N CYS A 76 -2.35 3.75 -24.12
CA CYS A 76 -1.56 2.53 -24.31
C CYS A 76 -2.16 1.66 -25.41
N THR A 77 -1.30 0.97 -26.17
CA THR A 77 -1.74 -0.05 -27.13
C THR A 77 -1.04 -1.37 -26.86
N ILE A 78 -1.82 -2.44 -26.66
CA ILE A 78 -1.34 -3.80 -26.44
C ILE A 78 -1.77 -4.66 -27.62
N GLY A 79 -0.79 -5.14 -28.38
CA GLY A 79 -0.97 -5.92 -29.59
C GLY A 79 -1.29 -7.40 -29.34
N ALA A 80 -1.52 -8.12 -30.45
CA ALA A 80 -1.79 -9.55 -30.42
C ALA A 80 -0.60 -10.35 -29.86
N LEU A 81 -0.89 -11.42 -29.11
CA LEU A 81 0.09 -12.36 -28.54
C LEU A 81 1.04 -11.76 -27.49
N VAL A 82 0.78 -10.54 -27.02
CA VAL A 82 1.54 -9.94 -25.92
C VAL A 82 1.18 -10.63 -24.61
N LYS A 83 2.20 -10.94 -23.81
CA LYS A 83 2.04 -11.48 -22.45
C LYS A 83 2.66 -10.51 -21.45
N LEU A 84 1.86 -9.98 -20.54
CA LEU A 84 2.29 -9.11 -19.45
C LEU A 84 2.31 -9.88 -18.14
N GLY A 85 3.45 -9.82 -17.45
CA GLY A 85 3.62 -10.38 -16.11
C GLY A 85 2.79 -9.67 -15.05
N ASN A 86 2.85 -10.18 -13.83
CA ASN A 86 2.13 -9.62 -12.69
C ASN A 86 2.73 -8.25 -12.30
N VAL A 87 1.90 -7.33 -11.82
CA VAL A 87 2.32 -6.03 -11.28
C VAL A 87 3.06 -5.15 -12.29
N CYS A 88 2.81 -5.33 -13.60
CA CYS A 88 3.37 -4.44 -14.62
C CYS A 88 2.68 -3.09 -14.63
N GLN A 89 3.43 -2.03 -14.91
CA GLN A 89 2.91 -0.67 -15.06
C GLN A 89 3.26 -0.15 -16.45
N LEU A 90 2.24 0.17 -17.25
CA LEU A 90 2.41 0.82 -18.53
C LEU A 90 2.03 2.29 -18.41
N TYR A 91 2.97 3.16 -18.72
CA TYR A 91 2.77 4.60 -18.73
C TYR A 91 1.93 5.04 -19.93
N PRO A 92 1.39 6.27 -19.89
CA PRO A 92 0.64 6.83 -20.99
C PRO A 92 1.40 6.77 -22.32
N GLY A 93 0.75 6.27 -23.37
CA GLY A 93 1.34 6.21 -24.71
C GLY A 93 2.37 5.09 -24.94
N SER A 94 2.54 4.14 -24.01
CA SER A 94 3.35 2.95 -24.30
C SER A 94 2.66 2.03 -25.33
N HIS A 95 3.45 1.51 -26.27
CA HIS A 95 2.95 0.65 -27.34
C HIS A 95 3.71 -0.69 -27.34
N ILE A 96 3.00 -1.79 -27.12
CA ILE A 96 3.59 -3.14 -27.13
C ILE A 96 2.96 -3.91 -28.27
N PHE A 97 3.79 -4.40 -29.19
CA PHE A 97 3.36 -5.18 -30.32
C PHE A 97 4.25 -6.42 -30.51
N GLY A 98 3.77 -7.33 -31.34
CA GLY A 98 4.46 -8.59 -31.63
C GLY A 98 4.35 -9.61 -30.50
N ASN A 99 4.90 -10.79 -30.73
CA ASN A 99 4.93 -11.92 -29.80
C ASN A 99 5.90 -11.64 -28.63
N THR A 100 5.59 -10.60 -27.84
CA THR A 100 6.43 -10.02 -26.79
C THR A 100 5.98 -10.51 -25.43
N ILE A 101 6.94 -10.90 -24.60
CA ILE A 101 6.73 -11.37 -23.24
C ILE A 101 7.41 -10.37 -22.29
N ILE A 102 6.61 -9.74 -21.44
CA ILE A 102 7.10 -8.83 -20.39
C ILE A 102 7.04 -9.57 -19.07
N GLY A 103 8.17 -9.55 -18.36
CA GLY A 103 8.29 -10.16 -17.04
C GLY A 103 7.44 -9.45 -15.99
N GLU A 104 7.50 -9.96 -14.76
CA GLU A 104 6.77 -9.41 -13.63
C GLU A 104 7.44 -8.11 -13.14
N ASN A 105 6.64 -7.21 -12.56
CA ASN A 105 7.11 -5.95 -11.97
C ASN A 105 7.92 -5.06 -12.95
N CYS A 106 7.60 -5.13 -14.24
CA CYS A 106 8.16 -4.25 -15.25
C CYS A 106 7.40 -2.93 -15.35
N THR A 107 8.15 -1.86 -15.55
CA THR A 107 7.63 -0.52 -15.82
C THR A 107 8.00 -0.12 -17.24
N LEU A 108 7.00 0.20 -18.06
CA LEU A 108 7.19 0.71 -19.41
C LEU A 108 6.86 2.19 -19.41
N MET A 109 7.84 3.02 -19.80
CA MET A 109 7.75 4.48 -19.85
C MET A 109 7.57 4.98 -21.28
#